data_AF-A0A9D6LUM7-F1
#
_entry.id   AF-A0A9D6LUM7-F1
#
_cell.length_a   1.000
_cell.length_b   1.000
_cell.length_c   1.000
_cell.angle_alpha   90.00
_cell.angle_beta   90.00
_cell.angle_gamma   90.00
#
_symmetry.space_group_name_H-M   'P 1'
#
loop_
_entity.id
_entity.type
_entity.pdbx_description
1 polymer ?
#
loop_
_entity_poly.entity_id
_entity_poly.type
_entity_poly.pdbx_seq_one_letter_code
_entity_poly.pdbx_strand_id
1 'polypeptide(L)'
;MAAAADQSRGLAQAQENQSSIFYMGPRYPVLDRWGQTNIRGLYLAGDVAGTPDIKAAINGGAAVARRLVAEEPGEREPDVEYDVIVVGAGPAGVSAAMELRRAGQRVLVIERTRAFSAIRGLGVERELFLASTGSPKVDGPLWFGDCRAGELLARWTQTLDESGFPINENEELREIKKIGAVFRVTTSRGEYRAARVIAAIGRLHFLKKVGVEEVPVAEMPLEFFRRCGIVYERDWHIQRYALFVLSCLLVGAFYVIKKFNPHLITIGGLGLDKLYTILYSAIIFGFGIRSIVVWRRRRWREAEGSGGSQTLRLLSLIFCQVFFFWILPDYIVKDWRAGNVLYPWPLGLRPTTFAAYLEKPFYLWAALIGTLVALPIVVQFHGKKFCTWVCGCGGLAETLGDPWRHYSPKGTINTKREKWIYLVTGFTAVSTVLVGFGYDLRLFGLRLSILYDLTVDLALIAIIPVAMYFFLGGKTWCRYWCPVVGWMNLVGKKTSRFQVSADRKRCITCGMCDRYCEVGVPVMRFAVKGESFGMDNSSCIGCGICIQVCPTDVLQFGPPRREGQPVFRILR
;
A
#
# COMPACT_ATOMS: atom_id res chain seq x y z
N MET A 1 -22.49 29.27 19.81
CA MET A 1 -21.86 29.93 18.64
C MET A 1 -20.68 29.17 18.05
N ALA A 2 -19.84 28.47 18.85
CA ALA A 2 -18.73 27.65 18.33
C ALA A 2 -19.15 26.43 17.47
N ALA A 3 -20.26 25.76 17.80
CA ALA A 3 -20.77 24.61 17.03
C ALA A 3 -21.38 24.99 15.65
N ALA A 4 -21.91 26.22 15.52
CA ALA A 4 -22.44 26.73 14.25
C ALA A 4 -21.33 27.21 13.30
N ALA A 5 -20.19 27.69 13.85
CA ALA A 5 -19.00 28.04 13.08
C ALA A 5 -18.25 26.81 12.55
N ASP A 6 -18.37 25.66 13.23
CA ASP A 6 -17.82 24.37 12.78
C ASP A 6 -18.67 23.74 11.67
N GLN A 7 -20.01 23.86 11.76
CA GLN A 7 -20.91 23.43 10.68
C GLN A 7 -20.80 24.31 9.42
N SER A 8 -20.61 25.63 9.56
CA SER A 8 -20.44 26.52 8.40
C SER A 8 -19.09 26.34 7.71
N ARG A 9 -18.01 26.04 8.46
CA ARG A 9 -16.72 25.59 7.90
C ARG A 9 -16.85 24.24 7.19
N GLY A 10 -17.59 23.28 7.77
CA GLY A 10 -17.86 21.98 7.14
C GLY A 10 -18.65 22.08 5.83
N LEU A 11 -19.59 23.03 5.73
CA LEU A 11 -20.39 23.27 4.52
C LEU A 11 -19.61 24.04 3.43
N ALA A 12 -18.83 25.07 3.79
CA ALA A 12 -17.96 25.78 2.86
C ALA A 12 -16.84 24.86 2.32
N GLN A 13 -16.27 24.03 3.19
CA GLN A 13 -15.27 23.02 2.81
C GLN A 13 -15.88 21.88 1.98
N ALA A 14 -17.18 21.57 2.13
CA ALA A 14 -17.89 20.62 1.28
C ALA A 14 -18.18 21.16 -0.14
N GLN A 15 -18.32 22.49 -0.31
CA GLN A 15 -18.46 23.12 -1.63
C GLN A 15 -17.10 23.22 -2.37
N GLU A 16 -16.00 23.54 -1.69
CA GLU A 16 -14.66 23.56 -2.32
C GLU A 16 -14.11 22.16 -2.68
N ASN A 17 -14.52 21.12 -1.94
CA ASN A 17 -14.08 19.72 -2.12
C ASN A 17 -14.69 19.01 -3.34
N GLN A 18 -15.51 19.68 -4.16
CA GLN A 18 -16.11 19.12 -5.37
C GLN A 18 -15.16 19.10 -6.60
N SER A 19 -13.92 19.56 -6.44
CA SER A 19 -12.99 19.86 -7.55
C SER A 19 -12.12 18.69 -8.00
N SER A 20 -11.97 17.60 -7.22
CA SER A 20 -11.28 16.40 -7.70
C SER A 20 -12.20 15.59 -8.61
N ILE A 21 -11.81 15.45 -9.88
CA ILE A 21 -12.55 14.68 -10.89
C ILE A 21 -12.71 13.19 -10.53
N PHE A 22 -11.96 12.69 -9.55
CA PHE A 22 -11.99 11.30 -9.05
C PHE A 22 -12.61 11.18 -7.64
N TYR A 23 -13.26 12.24 -7.15
CA TYR A 23 -13.88 12.23 -5.82
C TYR A 23 -15.16 11.39 -5.82
N MET A 24 -15.08 10.20 -5.22
CA MET A 24 -16.22 9.29 -5.02
C MET A 24 -17.13 9.68 -3.83
N GLY A 25 -17.16 10.95 -3.39
CA GLY A 25 -18.06 11.31 -2.29
C GLY A 25 -17.76 10.59 -0.96
N PRO A 26 -18.62 10.78 0.06
CA PRO A 26 -18.57 10.05 1.33
C PRO A 26 -19.29 8.70 1.31
N ARG A 27 -20.00 8.36 0.22
CA ARG A 27 -20.83 7.15 0.10
C ARG A 27 -20.54 6.42 -1.21
N TYR A 28 -20.74 5.10 -1.21
CA TYR A 28 -20.45 4.17 -2.29
C TYR A 28 -21.71 3.37 -2.65
N PRO A 29 -22.00 3.12 -3.94
CA PRO A 29 -23.22 2.42 -4.32
C PRO A 29 -23.15 0.93 -4.03
N VAL A 30 -24.26 0.35 -3.61
CA VAL A 30 -24.35 -1.11 -3.43
C VAL A 30 -24.43 -1.76 -4.81
N LEU A 31 -23.41 -2.56 -5.14
CA LEU A 31 -23.27 -3.22 -6.43
C LEU A 31 -23.07 -4.72 -6.28
N ASP A 32 -23.77 -5.51 -7.09
CA ASP A 32 -23.49 -6.93 -7.26
C ASP A 32 -22.11 -7.15 -7.91
N ARG A 33 -21.61 -8.40 -7.95
CA ARG A 33 -20.27 -8.73 -8.48
C ARG A 33 -20.03 -8.28 -9.94
N TRP A 34 -21.09 -8.02 -10.70
CA TRP A 34 -21.04 -7.62 -12.11
C TRP A 34 -21.27 -6.12 -12.33
N GLY A 35 -21.39 -5.33 -11.26
CA GLY A 35 -21.62 -3.89 -11.36
C GLY A 35 -23.10 -3.51 -11.53
N GLN A 36 -24.03 -4.44 -11.34
CA GLN A 36 -25.46 -4.15 -11.32
C GLN A 36 -25.86 -3.49 -9.99
N THR A 37 -26.71 -2.48 -10.07
CA THR A 37 -27.31 -1.83 -8.90
C THR A 37 -28.47 -2.65 -8.32
N ASN A 38 -29.10 -2.17 -7.25
CA ASN A 38 -30.39 -2.67 -6.77
C ASN A 38 -31.51 -2.55 -7.83
N ILE A 39 -31.33 -1.72 -8.88
CA ILE A 39 -32.26 -1.58 -9.99
C ILE A 39 -31.83 -2.52 -11.13
N ARG A 40 -32.57 -3.61 -11.34
CA ARG A 40 -32.30 -4.58 -12.41
C ARG A 40 -32.20 -3.89 -13.77
N GLY A 41 -31.13 -4.16 -14.52
CA GLY A 41 -30.86 -3.56 -15.83
C GLY A 41 -30.07 -2.24 -15.80
N LEU A 42 -29.83 -1.66 -14.63
CA LEU A 42 -28.96 -0.50 -14.43
C LEU A 42 -27.62 -0.95 -13.84
N TYR A 43 -26.54 -0.67 -14.57
CA TYR A 43 -25.17 -1.05 -14.23
C TYR A 43 -24.30 0.19 -14.05
N LEU A 44 -23.32 0.12 -13.16
CA LEU A 44 -22.32 1.15 -12.94
C LEU A 44 -20.94 0.63 -13.36
N ALA A 45 -20.14 1.47 -14.01
CA ALA A 45 -18.76 1.18 -14.37
C ALA A 45 -17.86 2.41 -14.19
N GLY A 46 -16.55 2.22 -14.03
CA GLY A 46 -15.62 3.33 -13.84
C GLY A 46 -15.67 3.92 -12.43
N ASP A 47 -15.34 5.20 -12.31
CA ASP A 47 -15.19 5.91 -11.03
C ASP A 47 -16.43 5.85 -10.14
N VAL A 48 -17.63 5.81 -10.71
CA VAL A 48 -18.88 5.67 -9.93
C VAL A 48 -19.08 4.27 -9.36
N ALA A 49 -18.52 3.25 -10.01
CA ALA A 49 -18.36 1.92 -9.43
C ALA A 49 -17.09 1.82 -8.55
N GLY A 50 -16.40 2.94 -8.38
CA GLY A 50 -15.15 3.15 -7.65
C GLY A 50 -13.93 2.43 -8.22
N THR A 51 -13.83 2.34 -9.54
CA THR A 51 -12.58 2.01 -10.20
C THR A 51 -11.92 3.28 -10.74
N PRO A 52 -11.25 4.11 -9.89
CA PRO A 52 -10.66 5.39 -10.30
C PRO A 52 -9.36 5.21 -11.10
N ASP A 53 -8.96 3.96 -11.30
CA ASP A 53 -7.79 3.56 -12.05
C ASP A 53 -8.18 3.31 -13.51
N ILE A 54 -7.38 3.82 -14.45
CA ILE A 54 -7.67 3.72 -15.89
C ILE A 54 -7.80 2.26 -16.33
N LYS A 55 -6.88 1.39 -15.91
CA LYS A 55 -6.94 -0.03 -16.25
C LYS A 55 -8.16 -0.71 -15.64
N ALA A 56 -8.42 -0.46 -14.35
CA ALA A 56 -9.60 -1.01 -13.69
C ALA A 56 -10.90 -0.51 -14.34
N ALA A 57 -10.94 0.73 -14.81
CA ALA A 57 -12.07 1.29 -15.54
C ALA A 57 -12.28 0.57 -16.88
N ILE A 58 -11.23 0.39 -17.69
CA ILE A 58 -11.28 -0.38 -18.95
C ILE A 58 -11.77 -1.80 -18.68
N ASN A 59 -11.09 -2.52 -17.78
CA ASN A 59 -11.44 -3.91 -17.48
C ASN A 59 -12.85 -4.05 -16.89
N GLY A 60 -13.25 -3.12 -16.02
CA GLY A 60 -14.58 -3.07 -15.42
C GLY A 60 -15.67 -2.85 -16.47
N GLY A 61 -15.47 -1.89 -17.37
CA GLY A 61 -16.38 -1.65 -18.50
C GLY A 61 -16.52 -2.88 -19.39
N ALA A 62 -15.41 -3.50 -19.78
CA ALA A 62 -15.41 -4.71 -20.59
C ALA A 62 -16.08 -5.91 -19.89
N ALA A 63 -15.90 -6.06 -18.58
CA ALA A 63 -16.51 -7.12 -17.80
C ALA A 63 -18.04 -6.97 -17.71
N VAL A 64 -18.54 -5.73 -17.48
CA VAL A 64 -19.98 -5.43 -17.50
C VAL A 64 -20.57 -5.77 -18.87
N ALA A 65 -19.91 -5.32 -19.95
CA ALA A 65 -20.35 -5.59 -21.32
C ALA A 65 -20.44 -7.08 -21.65
N ARG A 66 -19.38 -7.85 -21.36
CA ARG A 66 -19.37 -9.30 -21.60
C ARG A 66 -20.45 -10.03 -20.80
N ARG A 67 -20.73 -9.58 -19.57
CA ARG A 67 -21.83 -10.12 -18.78
C ARG A 67 -23.19 -9.85 -19.43
N LEU A 68 -23.40 -8.64 -19.94
CA LEU A 68 -24.64 -8.27 -20.63
C LEU A 68 -24.87 -9.07 -21.92
N VAL A 69 -23.80 -9.38 -22.66
CA VAL A 69 -23.85 -10.23 -23.86
C VAL A 69 -24.19 -11.67 -23.50
N ALA A 70 -23.70 -12.16 -22.36
CA ALA A 70 -23.99 -13.51 -21.86
C ALA A 70 -25.37 -13.63 -21.18
N GLU A 71 -26.08 -12.52 -20.95
CA GLU A 71 -27.47 -12.55 -20.50
C GLU A 71 -28.38 -12.68 -21.70
N GLU A 72 -29.27 -13.67 -21.69
CA GLU A 72 -30.31 -13.80 -22.72
C GLU A 72 -31.05 -12.45 -22.86
N PRO A 73 -31.21 -11.92 -24.08
CA PRO A 73 -32.08 -10.79 -24.30
C PRO A 73 -33.49 -11.22 -23.85
N GLY A 74 -34.07 -10.50 -22.87
CA GLY A 74 -35.48 -10.70 -22.54
C GLY A 74 -36.36 -10.41 -23.76
N GLU A 75 -37.66 -10.72 -23.66
CA GLU A 75 -38.61 -10.37 -24.73
C GLU A 75 -38.42 -8.90 -25.15
N ARG A 76 -38.19 -8.70 -26.45
CA ARG A 76 -37.86 -7.39 -27.00
C ARG A 76 -39.15 -6.58 -27.04
N GLU A 77 -39.32 -5.67 -26.09
CA GLU A 77 -40.47 -4.78 -26.14
C GLU A 77 -40.45 -3.93 -27.43
N PRO A 78 -41.61 -3.72 -28.08
CA PRO A 78 -41.70 -3.09 -29.41
C PRO A 78 -41.24 -1.61 -29.45
N ASP A 79 -40.97 -1.00 -28.30
CA ASP A 79 -40.63 0.42 -28.13
C ASP A 79 -39.16 0.63 -27.67
N VAL A 80 -38.26 -0.31 -27.99
CA VAL A 80 -36.82 -0.27 -27.60
C VAL A 80 -35.94 0.12 -28.80
N GLU A 81 -35.47 1.37 -28.78
CA GLU A 81 -34.56 1.92 -29.79
C GLU A 81 -33.13 1.35 -29.67
N TYR A 82 -32.62 1.27 -28.44
CA TYR A 82 -31.26 0.80 -28.15
C TYR A 82 -31.28 -0.39 -27.20
N ASP A 83 -30.44 -1.39 -27.46
CA ASP A 83 -30.33 -2.53 -26.54
C ASP A 83 -29.61 -2.10 -25.25
N VAL A 84 -28.61 -1.21 -25.37
CA VAL A 84 -27.91 -0.60 -24.23
C VAL A 84 -27.63 0.88 -24.49
N ILE A 85 -27.93 1.75 -23.52
CA ILE A 85 -27.40 3.12 -23.48
C ILE A 85 -26.24 3.19 -22.49
N VAL A 86 -25.10 3.74 -22.93
CA VAL A 86 -23.94 4.00 -22.09
C VAL A 86 -23.81 5.49 -21.85
N VAL A 87 -23.82 5.90 -20.58
CA VAL A 87 -23.71 7.31 -20.18
C VAL A 87 -22.29 7.57 -19.66
N GLY A 88 -21.57 8.44 -20.36
CA GLY A 88 -20.18 8.82 -20.08
C GLY A 88 -19.19 8.13 -21.03
N ALA A 89 -18.41 8.92 -21.77
CA ALA A 89 -17.37 8.44 -22.68
C ALA A 89 -15.96 8.49 -22.04
N GLY A 90 -15.88 8.04 -20.79
CA GLY A 90 -14.61 7.72 -20.14
C GLY A 90 -14.08 6.34 -20.54
N PRO A 91 -12.91 5.91 -20.01
CA PRO A 91 -12.33 4.61 -20.30
C PRO A 91 -13.29 3.44 -20.08
N ALA A 92 -14.04 3.44 -18.98
CA ALA A 92 -15.02 2.38 -18.70
C ALA A 92 -16.19 2.36 -19.68
N GLY A 93 -16.78 3.52 -19.98
CA GLY A 93 -17.93 3.62 -20.87
C GLY A 93 -17.58 3.26 -22.30
N VAL A 94 -16.48 3.79 -22.84
CA VAL A 94 -15.99 3.46 -24.18
C VAL A 94 -15.64 1.96 -24.26
N SER A 95 -14.93 1.44 -23.26
CA SER A 95 -14.60 0.02 -23.21
C SER A 95 -15.85 -0.88 -23.22
N ALA A 96 -16.87 -0.54 -22.42
CA ALA A 96 -18.11 -1.32 -22.37
C ALA A 96 -18.85 -1.27 -23.72
N ALA A 97 -18.99 -0.08 -24.29
CA ALA A 97 -19.74 0.11 -25.51
C ALA A 97 -19.05 -0.50 -26.75
N MET A 98 -17.71 -0.46 -26.83
CA MET A 98 -16.97 -1.16 -27.90
C MET A 98 -17.18 -2.68 -27.85
N GLU A 99 -17.12 -3.29 -26.65
CA GLU A 99 -17.39 -4.73 -26.45
C GLU A 99 -18.83 -5.10 -26.82
N LEU A 100 -19.81 -4.30 -26.40
CA LEU A 100 -21.22 -4.52 -26.73
C LEU A 100 -21.48 -4.42 -28.25
N ARG A 101 -20.89 -3.44 -28.93
CA ARG A 101 -21.03 -3.29 -30.39
C ARG A 101 -20.34 -4.41 -31.16
N ARG A 102 -19.17 -4.90 -30.69
CA ARG A 102 -18.52 -6.09 -31.27
C ARG A 102 -19.40 -7.34 -31.17
N ALA A 103 -20.26 -7.41 -30.16
CA ALA A 103 -21.27 -8.44 -30.00
C ALA A 103 -22.60 -8.16 -30.75
N GLY A 104 -22.65 -7.13 -31.61
CA GLY A 104 -23.81 -6.82 -32.45
C GLY A 104 -24.96 -6.06 -31.76
N GLN A 105 -24.76 -5.55 -30.54
CA GLN A 105 -25.79 -4.81 -29.81
C GLN A 105 -25.95 -3.38 -30.37
N ARG A 106 -27.18 -2.86 -30.38
CA ARG A 106 -27.47 -1.45 -30.70
C ARG A 106 -27.14 -0.59 -29.48
N VAL A 107 -26.01 0.11 -29.54
CA VAL A 107 -25.48 0.91 -28.43
C VAL A 107 -25.44 2.39 -28.78
N LEU A 108 -25.98 3.21 -27.88
CA LEU A 108 -25.81 4.66 -27.88
C LEU A 108 -24.87 5.08 -26.75
N VAL A 109 -23.89 5.93 -27.05
CA VAL A 109 -23.00 6.52 -26.04
C VAL A 109 -23.26 8.02 -25.95
N ILE A 110 -23.54 8.49 -24.74
CA ILE A 110 -23.84 9.90 -24.44
C ILE A 110 -22.69 10.48 -23.60
N GLU A 111 -22.13 11.61 -24.02
CA GLU A 111 -21.08 12.31 -23.29
C GLU A 111 -21.39 13.81 -23.18
N ARG A 112 -21.38 14.31 -21.94
CA ARG A 112 -21.70 15.72 -21.64
C ARG A 112 -20.74 16.70 -22.32
N THR A 113 -19.47 16.31 -22.42
CA THR A 113 -18.40 17.15 -22.97
C THR A 113 -17.79 16.47 -24.18
N ARG A 114 -16.58 15.92 -24.03
CA ARG A 114 -15.81 15.25 -25.07
C ARG A 114 -15.34 13.89 -24.56
N ALA A 115 -15.12 12.93 -25.46
CA ALA A 115 -14.55 11.64 -25.10
C ALA A 115 -13.23 11.82 -24.34
N PHE A 116 -13.10 11.07 -23.23
CA PHE A 116 -11.95 11.10 -22.32
C PHE A 116 -11.65 12.46 -21.67
N SER A 117 -12.66 13.31 -21.48
CA SER A 117 -12.53 14.65 -20.85
C SER A 117 -11.70 14.67 -19.57
N ALA A 118 -11.88 13.67 -18.68
CA ALA A 118 -11.11 13.53 -17.44
C ALA A 118 -9.59 13.39 -17.68
N ILE A 119 -9.19 12.60 -18.68
CA ILE A 119 -7.78 12.39 -19.03
C ILE A 119 -7.21 13.61 -19.76
N ARG A 120 -8.02 14.25 -20.61
CA ARG A 120 -7.65 15.52 -21.27
C ARG A 120 -7.33 16.62 -20.25
N GLY A 121 -8.05 16.67 -19.14
CA GLY A 121 -7.81 17.61 -18.04
C GLY A 121 -6.52 17.39 -17.25
N LEU A 122 -5.82 16.25 -17.40
CA LEU A 122 -4.57 15.96 -16.69
C LEU A 122 -3.36 16.70 -17.26
N GLY A 123 -3.45 17.22 -18.49
CA GLY A 123 -2.32 17.81 -19.23
C GLY A 123 -1.48 16.76 -19.96
N VAL A 124 -0.93 17.15 -21.12
CA VAL A 124 -0.26 16.26 -22.09
C VAL A 124 0.95 15.53 -21.50
N GLU A 125 1.74 16.24 -20.69
CA GLU A 125 2.98 15.75 -20.08
C GLU A 125 2.74 14.81 -18.87
N ARG A 126 1.49 14.59 -18.48
CA ARG A 126 1.18 13.77 -17.30
C ARG A 126 1.50 12.30 -17.56
N GLU A 127 2.40 11.71 -16.79
CA GLU A 127 2.66 10.27 -16.86
C GLU A 127 1.56 9.43 -16.21
N LEU A 128 1.23 8.33 -16.87
CA LEU A 128 0.23 7.34 -16.50
C LEU A 128 0.90 5.96 -16.45
N PHE A 129 0.51 5.15 -15.47
CA PHE A 129 1.17 3.86 -15.19
C PHE A 129 0.19 2.70 -15.24
N LEU A 130 0.56 1.65 -15.97
CA LEU A 130 -0.22 0.43 -16.19
C LEU A 130 -0.39 -0.40 -14.91
N ALA A 131 0.66 -0.43 -14.09
CA ALA A 131 0.78 -1.30 -12.92
C ALA A 131 0.37 -0.63 -11.60
N SER A 132 -0.68 0.19 -11.63
CA SER A 132 -1.34 0.67 -10.40
C SER A 132 -2.05 -0.45 -9.64
N THR A 133 -2.43 -1.51 -10.37
CA THR A 133 -3.26 -2.59 -9.88
C THR A 133 -2.71 -3.98 -10.24
N GLY A 134 -1.60 -4.44 -9.63
CA GLY A 134 -1.20 -5.85 -9.39
C GLY A 134 -0.97 -6.82 -10.56
N SER A 135 -1.89 -6.86 -11.52
CA SER A 135 -1.84 -7.58 -12.78
C SER A 135 -1.52 -6.59 -13.92
N PRO A 136 -0.58 -6.87 -14.83
CA PRO A 136 -0.38 -6.05 -16.02
C PRO A 136 -1.47 -6.24 -17.09
N LYS A 137 -2.43 -7.16 -16.88
CA LYS A 137 -3.41 -7.56 -17.89
C LYS A 137 -4.47 -6.48 -18.11
N VAL A 138 -4.59 -6.04 -19.35
CA VAL A 138 -5.70 -5.22 -19.86
C VAL A 138 -6.64 -6.16 -20.61
N ASP A 139 -7.85 -6.33 -20.10
CA ASP A 139 -8.86 -7.28 -20.58
C ASP A 139 -9.97 -6.59 -21.40
N GLY A 140 -9.78 -5.33 -21.77
CA GLY A 140 -10.70 -4.55 -22.59
C GLY A 140 -10.11 -4.15 -23.95
N PRO A 141 -10.93 -3.53 -24.82
CA PRO A 141 -10.58 -3.20 -26.20
C PRO A 141 -9.66 -1.98 -26.32
N LEU A 142 -9.49 -1.19 -25.26
CA LEU A 142 -8.62 -0.02 -25.26
C LEU A 142 -7.21 -0.40 -24.78
N TRP A 143 -6.20 -0.02 -25.55
CA TRP A 143 -4.81 -0.20 -25.15
C TRP A 143 -4.48 0.66 -23.92
N PHE A 144 -3.74 0.11 -22.95
CA PHE A 144 -3.16 0.91 -21.88
C PHE A 144 -1.79 0.37 -21.53
N GLY A 145 -0.84 1.28 -21.33
CA GLY A 145 0.55 1.00 -21.01
C GLY A 145 1.14 2.13 -20.17
N ASP A 146 2.37 1.96 -19.71
CA ASP A 146 3.13 3.09 -19.15
C ASP A 146 3.35 4.11 -20.28
N CYS A 147 2.76 5.29 -20.15
CA CYS A 147 2.75 6.30 -21.22
C CYS A 147 2.43 7.69 -20.66
N ARG A 148 2.56 8.72 -21.51
CA ARG A 148 2.06 10.07 -21.20
C ARG A 148 0.56 10.17 -21.55
N ALA A 149 -0.17 11.01 -20.85
CA ALA A 149 -1.60 11.23 -21.09
C ALA A 149 -1.87 11.70 -22.52
N GLY A 150 -0.99 12.53 -23.10
CA GLY A 150 -1.06 12.90 -24.51
C GLY A 150 -0.95 11.72 -25.47
N GLU A 151 0.01 10.82 -25.23
CA GLU A 151 0.21 9.61 -26.03
C GLU A 151 -0.99 8.66 -25.92
N LEU A 152 -1.51 8.47 -24.71
CA LEU A 152 -2.69 7.65 -24.47
C LEU A 152 -3.90 8.17 -25.25
N LEU A 153 -4.15 9.48 -25.16
CA LEU A 153 -5.26 10.14 -25.86
C LEU A 153 -5.12 10.03 -27.37
N ALA A 154 -3.91 10.15 -27.93
CA ALA A 154 -3.67 9.98 -29.35
C ALA A 154 -4.05 8.57 -29.81
N ARG A 155 -3.55 7.54 -29.11
CA ARG A 155 -3.85 6.13 -29.45
C ARG A 155 -5.34 5.80 -29.31
N TRP A 156 -6.00 6.28 -28.26
CA TRP A 156 -7.43 6.04 -28.08
C TRP A 156 -8.29 6.77 -29.10
N THR A 157 -7.92 8.00 -29.47
CA THR A 157 -8.62 8.74 -30.53
C THR A 157 -8.50 8.00 -31.85
N GLN A 158 -7.30 7.55 -32.20
CA GLN A 158 -7.08 6.69 -33.37
C GLN A 158 -7.93 5.41 -33.33
N THR A 159 -7.97 4.72 -32.19
CA THR A 159 -8.79 3.50 -32.02
C THR A 159 -10.29 3.78 -32.23
N LEU A 160 -10.78 4.91 -31.74
CA LEU A 160 -12.17 5.33 -31.93
C LEU A 160 -12.47 5.62 -33.41
N ASP A 161 -11.60 6.37 -34.07
CA ASP A 161 -11.74 6.73 -35.48
C ASP A 161 -11.74 5.49 -36.39
N GLU A 162 -10.79 4.56 -36.19
CA GLU A 162 -10.69 3.30 -36.93
C GLU A 162 -11.92 2.40 -36.73
N SER A 163 -12.53 2.44 -35.55
CA SER A 163 -13.71 1.62 -35.22
C SER A 163 -15.03 2.20 -35.72
N GLY A 164 -15.04 3.44 -36.24
CA GLY A 164 -16.26 4.14 -36.65
C GLY A 164 -17.27 4.30 -35.51
N PHE A 165 -16.79 4.41 -34.28
CA PHE A 165 -17.60 4.33 -33.07
C PHE A 165 -18.29 5.68 -32.77
N PRO A 166 -19.63 5.78 -32.91
CA PRO A 166 -20.31 7.06 -32.72
C PRO A 166 -20.49 7.36 -31.23
N ILE A 167 -20.05 8.55 -30.82
CA ILE A 167 -20.26 9.11 -29.48
C ILE A 167 -21.03 10.41 -29.65
N ASN A 168 -22.17 10.52 -28.97
CA ASN A 168 -22.89 11.78 -28.88
C ASN A 168 -22.20 12.68 -27.84
N GLU A 169 -21.17 13.39 -28.29
CA GLU A 169 -20.50 14.45 -27.52
C GLU A 169 -21.39 15.68 -27.39
N ASN A 170 -21.19 16.48 -26.34
CA ASN A 170 -22.02 17.64 -25.99
C ASN A 170 -23.51 17.29 -25.80
N GLU A 171 -23.78 16.15 -25.17
CA GLU A 171 -25.13 15.72 -24.81
C GLU A 171 -25.15 15.32 -23.32
N GLU A 172 -25.88 16.09 -22.51
CA GLU A 172 -25.92 15.88 -21.06
C GLU A 172 -27.11 15.01 -20.66
N LEU A 173 -26.85 13.98 -19.86
CA LEU A 173 -27.91 13.20 -19.23
C LEU A 173 -28.66 14.05 -18.19
N ARG A 174 -29.99 14.09 -18.28
CA ARG A 174 -30.86 14.77 -17.30
C ARG A 174 -31.53 13.79 -16.35
N GLU A 175 -32.08 12.68 -16.86
CA GLU A 175 -32.84 11.71 -16.06
C GLU A 175 -32.74 10.29 -16.63
N ILE A 176 -32.74 9.29 -15.74
CA ILE A 176 -32.96 7.88 -16.09
C ILE A 176 -34.13 7.38 -15.25
N LYS A 177 -35.20 6.92 -15.91
CA LYS A 177 -36.39 6.39 -15.26
C LYS A 177 -36.71 5.00 -15.79
N LYS A 178 -36.89 4.05 -14.88
CA LYS A 178 -37.33 2.69 -15.24
C LYS A 178 -38.85 2.67 -15.40
N ILE A 179 -39.33 2.18 -16.53
CA ILE A 179 -40.75 2.07 -16.89
C ILE A 179 -40.99 0.62 -17.34
N GLY A 180 -41.58 -0.21 -16.48
CA GLY A 180 -41.74 -1.64 -16.75
C GLY A 180 -40.37 -2.34 -16.91
N ALA A 181 -40.15 -2.98 -18.05
CA ALA A 181 -38.90 -3.67 -18.37
C ALA A 181 -37.84 -2.75 -19.02
N VAL A 182 -38.20 -1.53 -19.42
CA VAL A 182 -37.33 -0.62 -20.19
C VAL A 182 -36.93 0.63 -19.39
N PHE A 183 -35.91 1.32 -19.87
CA PHE A 183 -35.46 2.61 -19.34
C PHE A 183 -35.79 3.73 -20.33
N ARG A 184 -36.37 4.81 -19.80
CA ARG A 184 -36.43 6.11 -20.46
C ARG A 184 -35.23 6.94 -20.03
N VAL A 185 -34.43 7.38 -20.99
CA VAL A 185 -33.23 8.19 -20.77
C VAL A 185 -33.46 9.56 -21.40
N THR A 186 -33.59 10.59 -20.57
CA THR A 186 -33.83 11.97 -21.01
C THR A 186 -32.51 12.75 -20.98
N THR A 187 -32.17 13.39 -22.09
CA THR A 187 -30.92 14.16 -22.27
C THR A 187 -31.19 15.62 -22.59
N SER A 188 -30.13 16.40 -22.83
CA SER A 188 -30.24 17.76 -23.36
C SER A 188 -30.67 17.84 -24.83
N ARG A 189 -30.66 16.73 -25.58
CA ARG A 189 -31.03 16.69 -27.01
C ARG A 189 -32.35 15.97 -27.29
N GLY A 190 -32.76 15.04 -26.43
CA GLY A 190 -33.99 14.28 -26.65
C GLY A 190 -34.25 13.24 -25.58
N GLU A 191 -35.16 12.32 -25.87
CA GLU A 191 -35.45 11.14 -25.06
C GLU A 191 -35.18 9.89 -25.86
N TYR A 192 -34.62 8.87 -25.20
CA TYR A 192 -34.34 7.57 -25.80
C TYR A 192 -34.85 6.44 -24.93
N ARG A 193 -35.13 5.31 -25.55
CA ARG A 193 -35.55 4.09 -24.85
C ARG A 193 -34.52 2.99 -24.99
N ALA A 194 -34.17 2.37 -23.85
CA ALA A 194 -33.24 1.25 -23.83
C ALA A 194 -33.65 0.13 -22.89
N ALA A 195 -33.30 -1.11 -23.25
CA ALA A 195 -33.53 -2.26 -22.37
C ALA A 195 -32.62 -2.20 -21.12
N ARG A 196 -31.40 -1.70 -21.28
CA ARG A 196 -30.39 -1.64 -20.21
C ARG A 196 -29.60 -0.34 -20.27
N VAL A 197 -29.05 0.06 -19.14
CA VAL A 197 -28.25 1.28 -19.01
C VAL A 197 -26.95 0.99 -18.27
N ILE A 198 -25.83 1.46 -18.83
CA ILE A 198 -24.54 1.50 -18.13
C ILE A 198 -24.22 2.97 -17.80
N ALA A 199 -24.22 3.33 -16.53
CA ALA A 199 -23.75 4.64 -16.09
C ALA A 199 -22.25 4.57 -15.76
N ALA A 200 -21.44 5.16 -16.63
CA ALA A 200 -19.99 5.31 -16.51
C ALA A 200 -19.58 6.76 -16.24
N ILE A 201 -20.40 7.46 -15.46
CA ILE A 201 -20.24 8.88 -15.11
C ILE A 201 -19.34 9.03 -13.88
N GLY A 202 -18.50 10.06 -13.81
CA GLY A 202 -17.56 10.25 -12.69
C GLY A 202 -18.15 10.75 -11.36
N ARG A 203 -19.48 10.94 -11.24
CA ARG A 203 -20.12 11.57 -10.05
C ARG A 203 -21.27 10.74 -9.47
N LEU A 204 -21.29 10.58 -8.14
CA LEU A 204 -22.36 9.86 -7.43
C LEU A 204 -23.65 10.67 -7.22
N HIS A 205 -23.63 12.00 -7.35
CA HIS A 205 -24.84 12.80 -7.07
C HIS A 205 -26.05 12.41 -7.95
N PHE A 206 -25.77 11.83 -9.11
CA PHE A 206 -26.76 11.22 -10.00
C PHE A 206 -27.47 10.01 -9.37
N LEU A 207 -26.75 9.16 -8.64
CA LEU A 207 -27.26 7.89 -8.12
C LEU A 207 -28.40 8.07 -7.12
N LYS A 208 -28.30 9.11 -6.28
CA LYS A 208 -29.35 9.44 -5.30
C LYS A 208 -30.67 9.82 -5.98
N LYS A 209 -30.62 10.48 -7.15
CA LYS A 209 -31.83 10.83 -7.92
C LYS A 209 -32.49 9.60 -8.55
N VAL A 210 -31.69 8.60 -8.91
CA VAL A 210 -32.17 7.35 -9.53
C VAL A 210 -32.64 6.32 -8.49
N GLY A 211 -32.32 6.51 -7.21
CA GLY A 211 -32.69 5.60 -6.13
C GLY A 211 -31.74 4.41 -5.95
N VAL A 212 -30.48 4.57 -6.34
CA VAL A 212 -29.44 3.56 -6.08
C VAL A 212 -29.06 3.60 -4.60
N GLU A 213 -29.04 2.44 -3.95
CA GLU A 213 -28.64 2.32 -2.54
C GLU A 213 -27.16 2.64 -2.33
N GLU A 214 -26.81 3.29 -1.22
CA GLU A 214 -25.44 3.71 -0.91
C GLU A 214 -25.02 3.38 0.53
N VAL A 215 -23.78 2.94 0.72
CA VAL A 215 -23.13 2.70 2.01
C VAL A 215 -22.00 3.71 2.28
N PRO A 216 -21.64 4.02 3.54
CA PRO A 216 -20.48 4.86 3.83
C PRO A 216 -19.19 4.27 3.25
N VAL A 217 -18.28 5.11 2.73
CA VAL A 217 -16.96 4.69 2.21
C VAL A 217 -16.15 3.87 3.22
N ALA A 218 -16.32 4.14 4.52
CA ALA A 218 -15.68 3.38 5.60
C ALA A 218 -16.13 1.90 5.67
N GLU A 219 -17.27 1.57 5.08
CA GLU A 219 -17.91 0.25 5.10
C GLU A 219 -17.89 -0.41 3.70
N MET A 220 -17.02 0.05 2.80
CA MET A 220 -16.94 -0.48 1.44
C MET A 220 -16.74 -2.02 1.42
N PRO A 221 -17.53 -2.75 0.61
CA PRO A 221 -17.46 -4.20 0.56
C PRO A 221 -16.14 -4.69 -0.07
N LEU A 222 -15.64 -5.86 0.37
CA LEU A 222 -14.40 -6.47 -0.13
C LEU A 222 -14.37 -6.68 -1.65
N GLU A 223 -15.55 -6.88 -2.26
CA GLU A 223 -15.72 -7.09 -3.70
C GLU A 223 -15.26 -5.88 -4.54
N PHE A 224 -15.37 -4.68 -3.97
CA PHE A 224 -14.83 -3.44 -4.53
C PHE A 224 -13.34 -3.55 -4.87
N PHE A 225 -12.55 -3.97 -3.88
CA PHE A 225 -11.11 -4.02 -3.99
C PHE A 225 -10.67 -5.10 -4.98
N ARG A 226 -11.42 -6.21 -5.09
CA ARG A 226 -11.18 -7.23 -6.13
C ARG A 226 -11.34 -6.65 -7.53
N ARG A 227 -12.39 -5.85 -7.79
CA ARG A 227 -12.60 -5.18 -9.10
C ARG A 227 -11.48 -4.21 -9.45
N CYS A 228 -10.95 -3.51 -8.45
CA CYS A 228 -9.76 -2.68 -8.62
C CYS A 228 -8.46 -3.50 -8.80
N GLY A 229 -8.50 -4.82 -9.01
CA GLY A 229 -7.30 -5.65 -9.11
C GLY A 229 -6.43 -5.61 -7.83
N ILE A 230 -7.02 -5.22 -6.70
CA ILE A 230 -6.42 -5.31 -5.38
C ILE A 230 -6.76 -6.70 -4.86
N VAL A 231 -5.88 -7.64 -5.17
CA VAL A 231 -5.94 -8.97 -4.58
C VAL A 231 -5.53 -8.83 -3.11
N TYR A 232 -6.51 -8.81 -2.22
CA TYR A 232 -6.26 -9.16 -0.83
C TYR A 232 -6.03 -10.65 -0.80
N GLU A 233 -4.79 -11.08 -1.06
CA GLU A 233 -4.41 -12.48 -0.97
C GLU A 233 -4.68 -13.00 0.45
N ARG A 234 -5.87 -13.56 0.64
CA ARG A 234 -6.24 -14.35 1.80
C ARG A 234 -6.30 -15.83 1.47
N ASP A 235 -6.33 -16.19 0.19
CA ASP A 235 -6.41 -17.56 -0.27
C ASP A 235 -5.00 -18.10 -0.50
N TRP A 236 -4.39 -18.58 0.57
CA TRP A 236 -3.11 -19.27 0.49
C TRP A 236 -3.34 -20.64 -0.15
N HIS A 237 -2.88 -20.82 -1.39
CA HIS A 237 -2.87 -22.14 -2.01
C HIS A 237 -1.88 -23.07 -1.28
N ILE A 238 -2.16 -24.38 -1.31
CA ILE A 238 -1.35 -25.39 -0.60
C ILE A 238 0.13 -25.35 -0.98
N GLN A 239 0.46 -24.99 -2.23
CA GLN A 239 1.84 -24.81 -2.70
C GLN A 239 2.58 -23.71 -1.95
N ARG A 240 1.90 -22.59 -1.60
CA ARG A 240 2.51 -21.53 -0.79
C ARG A 240 2.71 -21.96 0.65
N TYR A 241 1.77 -22.71 1.22
CA TYR A 241 1.96 -23.29 2.56
C TYR A 241 3.16 -24.24 2.58
N ALA A 242 3.27 -25.12 1.59
CA ALA A 242 4.41 -26.03 1.45
C ALA A 242 5.74 -25.26 1.32
N LEU A 243 5.78 -24.22 0.49
CA LEU A 243 6.97 -23.38 0.31
C LEU A 243 7.34 -22.60 1.58
N PHE A 244 6.34 -22.11 2.33
CA PHE A 244 6.56 -21.44 3.61
C PHE A 244 7.15 -22.40 4.64
N VAL A 245 6.56 -23.60 4.78
CA VAL A 245 7.07 -24.64 5.69
C VAL A 245 8.49 -25.05 5.29
N LEU A 246 8.75 -25.26 4.00
CA LEU A 246 10.09 -25.58 3.50
C LEU A 246 11.09 -24.45 3.81
N SER A 247 10.71 -23.19 3.62
CA SER A 247 11.55 -22.04 3.94
C SER A 247 11.88 -21.98 5.43
N CYS A 248 10.88 -22.20 6.29
CA CYS A 248 11.08 -22.28 7.74
C CYS A 248 12.04 -23.42 8.13
N LEU A 249 11.90 -24.60 7.51
CA LEU A 249 12.77 -25.75 7.75
C LEU A 249 14.21 -25.48 7.29
N LEU A 250 14.41 -24.90 6.10
CA LEU A 250 15.73 -24.59 5.57
C LEU A 250 16.44 -23.51 6.39
N VAL A 251 15.75 -22.41 6.71
CA VAL A 251 16.31 -21.35 7.56
C VAL A 251 16.58 -21.87 8.97
N GLY A 252 15.68 -22.68 9.52
CA GLY A 252 15.85 -23.32 10.82
C GLY A 252 17.05 -24.25 10.85
N ALA A 253 17.17 -25.16 9.89
CA ALA A 253 18.29 -26.08 9.77
C ALA A 253 19.63 -25.32 9.63
N PHE A 254 19.69 -24.32 8.76
CA PHE A 254 20.87 -23.47 8.60
C PHE A 254 21.30 -22.82 9.93
N TYR A 255 20.33 -22.27 10.67
CA TYR A 255 20.63 -21.57 11.92
C TYR A 255 21.02 -22.52 13.05
N VAL A 256 20.40 -23.70 13.12
CA VAL A 256 20.78 -24.77 14.06
C VAL A 256 22.21 -25.23 13.78
N ILE A 257 22.57 -25.47 12.51
CA ILE A 257 23.94 -25.83 12.13
C ILE A 257 24.91 -24.71 12.52
N LYS A 258 24.61 -23.45 12.16
CA LYS A 258 25.43 -22.29 12.53
C LYS A 258 25.70 -22.21 14.04
N LYS A 259 24.69 -22.52 14.86
CA LYS A 259 24.76 -22.36 16.31
C LYS A 259 25.49 -23.50 17.02
N PHE A 260 25.24 -24.75 16.60
CA PHE A 260 25.76 -25.93 17.30
C PHE A 260 26.96 -26.57 16.62
N ASN A 261 27.12 -26.40 15.31
CA ASN A 261 28.24 -26.96 14.55
C ASN A 261 28.69 -26.02 13.42
N PRO A 262 29.23 -24.83 13.76
CA PRO A 262 29.60 -23.80 12.78
C PRO A 262 30.72 -24.25 11.82
N HIS A 263 31.51 -25.26 12.19
CA HIS A 263 32.60 -25.80 11.36
C HIS A 263 32.15 -26.92 10.40
N LEU A 264 30.88 -27.35 10.48
CA LEU A 264 30.33 -28.35 9.57
C LEU A 264 30.43 -27.91 8.10
N ILE A 265 30.31 -26.60 7.86
CA ILE A 265 30.43 -26.00 6.54
C ILE A 265 31.53 -24.93 6.65
N THR A 266 32.65 -25.16 5.99
CA THR A 266 33.74 -24.20 5.88
C THR A 266 34.02 -23.89 4.43
N ILE A 267 34.16 -22.59 4.11
CA ILE A 267 34.49 -22.12 2.77
C ILE A 267 35.67 -21.16 2.91
N GLY A 268 36.80 -21.49 2.28
CA GLY A 268 38.02 -20.68 2.38
C GLY A 268 38.57 -20.54 3.80
N GLY A 269 38.37 -21.56 4.66
CA GLY A 269 38.80 -21.54 6.06
C GLY A 269 37.91 -20.73 7.01
N LEU A 270 36.81 -20.13 6.53
CA LEU A 270 35.83 -19.43 7.35
C LEU A 270 34.69 -20.38 7.75
N GLY A 271 34.33 -20.39 9.04
CA GLY A 271 33.15 -21.09 9.56
C GLY A 271 31.84 -20.38 9.20
N LEU A 272 30.72 -21.09 9.44
CA LEU A 272 29.38 -20.63 9.07
C LEU A 272 28.93 -19.34 9.80
N ASP A 273 29.53 -19.04 10.95
CA ASP A 273 29.33 -17.83 11.73
C ASP A 273 29.78 -16.57 10.96
N LYS A 274 30.99 -16.58 10.42
CA LYS A 274 31.56 -15.49 9.62
C LYS A 274 30.94 -15.44 8.23
N LEU A 275 30.76 -16.61 7.61
CA LEU A 275 30.11 -16.70 6.29
C LEU A 275 28.69 -16.13 6.33
N TYR A 276 27.96 -16.32 7.43
CA TYR A 276 26.63 -15.73 7.59
C TYR A 276 26.66 -14.20 7.54
N THR A 277 27.56 -13.54 8.28
CA THR A 277 27.63 -12.06 8.30
C THR A 277 28.02 -11.49 6.94
N ILE A 278 28.94 -12.18 6.24
CA ILE A 278 29.34 -11.85 4.86
C ILE A 278 28.15 -12.00 3.92
N LEU A 279 27.47 -13.15 3.94
CA LEU A 279 26.34 -13.45 3.07
C LEU A 279 25.18 -12.46 3.31
N TYR A 280 24.84 -12.20 4.57
CA TYR A 280 23.79 -11.26 4.94
C TYR A 280 24.09 -9.85 4.43
N SER A 281 25.35 -9.40 4.57
CA SER A 281 25.79 -8.09 4.08
C SER A 281 25.81 -8.04 2.54
N ALA A 282 26.24 -9.11 1.88
CA ALA A 282 26.25 -9.22 0.42
C ALA A 282 24.83 -9.19 -0.17
N ILE A 283 23.86 -9.86 0.49
CA ILE A 283 22.44 -9.83 0.09
C ILE A 283 21.89 -8.39 0.21
N ILE A 284 22.08 -7.73 1.35
CA ILE A 284 21.62 -6.34 1.53
C ILE A 284 22.28 -5.40 0.53
N PHE A 285 23.58 -5.56 0.27
CA PHE A 285 24.29 -4.76 -0.72
C PHE A 285 23.72 -4.99 -2.12
N GLY A 286 23.68 -6.25 -2.59
CA GLY A 286 23.24 -6.58 -3.95
C GLY A 286 21.78 -6.20 -4.22
N PHE A 287 20.86 -6.60 -3.33
CA PHE A 287 19.45 -6.22 -3.46
C PHE A 287 19.23 -4.73 -3.17
N GLY A 288 20.03 -4.10 -2.31
CA GLY A 288 19.98 -2.67 -2.06
C GLY A 288 20.37 -1.85 -3.29
N ILE A 289 21.45 -2.22 -3.98
CA ILE A 289 21.85 -1.60 -5.26
C ILE A 289 20.77 -1.81 -6.32
N ARG A 290 20.22 -3.03 -6.44
CA ARG A 290 19.08 -3.30 -7.34
C ARG A 290 17.89 -2.40 -7.02
N SER A 291 17.50 -2.29 -5.75
CA SER A 291 16.40 -1.43 -5.31
C SER A 291 16.69 0.04 -5.59
N ILE A 292 17.92 0.52 -5.35
CA ILE A 292 18.34 1.88 -5.71
C ILE A 292 18.18 2.10 -7.23
N VAL A 293 18.63 1.18 -8.06
CA VAL A 293 18.51 1.29 -9.52
C VAL A 293 17.04 1.30 -9.95
N VAL A 294 16.19 0.45 -9.37
CA VAL A 294 14.75 0.42 -9.64
C VAL A 294 14.09 1.73 -9.21
N TRP A 295 14.39 2.23 -8.02
CA TRP A 295 13.82 3.48 -7.51
C TRP A 295 14.39 4.74 -8.18
N ARG A 296 15.62 4.68 -8.71
CA ARG A 296 16.21 5.73 -9.57
C ARG A 296 15.62 5.70 -10.98
N ARG A 297 15.31 4.53 -11.54
CA ARG A 297 14.57 4.43 -12.81
C ARG A 297 13.11 4.85 -12.64
N ARG A 298 12.52 4.52 -11.49
CA ARG A 298 11.20 5.01 -11.06
C ARG A 298 11.27 6.42 -10.44
N ARG A 299 12.36 7.15 -10.65
CA ARG A 299 12.50 8.57 -10.28
C ARG A 299 11.77 9.40 -11.31
N TRP A 300 10.46 9.17 -11.39
CA TRP A 300 9.51 9.72 -12.36
C TRP A 300 9.29 11.24 -12.21
N ARG A 301 10.01 11.92 -11.30
CA ARG A 301 9.96 13.38 -11.18
C ARG A 301 11.29 13.97 -10.74
N GLU A 302 11.72 15.00 -11.46
CA GLU A 302 12.58 16.10 -11.01
C GLU A 302 11.87 17.03 -10.00
N ALA A 303 10.76 16.60 -9.39
CA ALA A 303 10.17 17.29 -8.25
C ALA A 303 11.10 17.13 -7.04
N GLU A 304 12.09 18.01 -7.01
CA GLU A 304 13.07 18.28 -5.98
C GLU A 304 12.47 18.17 -4.57
N GLY A 305 12.79 17.07 -3.88
CA GLY A 305 12.55 16.94 -2.43
C GLY A 305 12.30 15.53 -1.94
N SER A 306 11.61 14.66 -2.69
CA SER A 306 11.23 13.32 -2.18
C SER A 306 12.07 12.17 -2.76
N GLY A 307 12.53 12.26 -4.02
CA GLY A 307 13.28 11.19 -4.71
C GLY A 307 14.70 10.94 -4.19
N GLY A 308 15.33 11.94 -3.54
CA GLY A 308 16.60 11.77 -2.83
C GLY A 308 16.48 10.94 -1.56
N SER A 309 15.28 10.91 -0.95
CA SER A 309 15.07 10.27 0.36
C SER A 309 15.21 8.75 0.30
N GLN A 310 14.71 8.07 -0.74
CA GLN A 310 14.78 6.60 -0.81
C GLN A 310 16.18 6.09 -1.12
N THR A 311 16.90 6.72 -2.05
CA THR A 311 18.28 6.36 -2.34
C THR A 311 19.16 6.59 -1.12
N LEU A 312 19.05 7.75 -0.47
CA LEU A 312 19.81 8.04 0.74
C LEU A 312 19.49 7.06 1.87
N ARG A 313 18.22 6.73 2.06
CA ARG A 313 17.77 5.72 3.02
C ARG A 313 18.37 4.34 2.75
N LEU A 314 18.34 3.87 1.51
CA LEU A 314 18.92 2.57 1.14
C LEU A 314 20.45 2.58 1.27
N LEU A 315 21.12 3.67 0.90
CA LEU A 315 22.56 3.83 1.13
C LEU A 315 22.91 3.82 2.62
N SER A 316 22.10 4.48 3.45
CA SER A 316 22.25 4.45 4.92
C SER A 316 22.12 3.02 5.45
N LEU A 317 21.13 2.25 4.98
CA LEU A 317 20.97 0.84 5.38
C LEU A 317 22.16 -0.04 4.97
N ILE A 318 22.64 0.13 3.73
CA ILE A 318 23.82 -0.60 3.24
C ILE A 318 25.04 -0.23 4.08
N PHE A 319 25.26 1.05 4.34
CA PHE A 319 26.37 1.54 5.14
C PHE A 319 26.30 1.00 6.57
N CYS A 320 25.14 1.11 7.24
CA CYS A 320 24.96 0.58 8.59
C CYS A 320 25.21 -0.92 8.65
N GLN A 321 24.74 -1.67 7.66
CA GLN A 321 24.98 -3.10 7.57
C GLN A 321 26.46 -3.46 7.39
N VAL A 322 27.12 -2.89 6.38
CA VAL A 322 28.49 -3.23 6.04
C VAL A 322 29.47 -2.74 7.11
N PHE A 323 29.30 -1.51 7.59
CA PHE A 323 30.25 -0.92 8.54
C PHE A 323 30.01 -1.41 9.96
N PHE A 324 28.81 -1.16 10.53
CA PHE A 324 28.58 -1.40 11.96
C PHE A 324 28.23 -2.84 12.31
N PHE A 325 27.62 -3.59 11.39
CA PHE A 325 27.20 -4.98 11.65
C PHE A 325 28.14 -6.04 11.04
N TRP A 326 29.19 -5.63 10.33
CA TRP A 326 30.19 -6.56 9.78
C TRP A 326 31.64 -6.09 9.99
N ILE A 327 32.06 -4.96 9.43
CA ILE A 327 33.46 -4.52 9.50
C ILE A 327 33.90 -4.18 10.93
N LEU A 328 33.10 -3.40 11.65
CA LEU A 328 33.44 -2.92 12.99
C LEU A 328 33.58 -4.08 14.00
N PRO A 329 32.62 -5.02 14.12
CA PRO A 329 32.74 -6.11 15.08
C PRO A 329 33.79 -7.15 14.70
N ASP A 330 33.90 -7.51 13.42
CA ASP A 330 34.70 -8.68 13.01
C ASP A 330 36.16 -8.33 12.69
N TYR A 331 36.44 -7.10 12.20
CA TYR A 331 37.76 -6.73 11.71
C TYR A 331 38.44 -5.62 12.50
N ILE A 332 37.69 -4.59 12.92
CA ILE A 332 38.26 -3.44 13.66
C ILE A 332 38.40 -3.78 15.15
N VAL A 333 37.29 -4.09 15.80
CA VAL A 333 37.22 -4.27 17.26
C VAL A 333 37.44 -5.74 17.65
N LYS A 334 37.11 -6.68 16.75
CA LYS A 334 37.17 -8.13 16.99
C LYS A 334 36.39 -8.56 18.25
N ASP A 335 35.28 -7.88 18.50
CA ASP A 335 34.35 -8.19 19.59
C ASP A 335 32.92 -8.04 19.05
N TRP A 336 32.15 -9.12 19.12
CA TRP A 336 30.75 -9.14 18.66
C TRP A 336 29.90 -8.10 19.41
N ARG A 337 30.27 -7.73 20.64
CA ARG A 337 29.59 -6.69 21.44
C ARG A 337 29.66 -5.31 20.80
N ALA A 338 30.59 -5.07 19.87
CA ALA A 338 30.65 -3.81 19.11
C ALA A 338 29.38 -3.54 18.30
N GLY A 339 28.59 -4.58 17.97
CA GLY A 339 27.26 -4.40 17.36
C GLY A 339 26.29 -3.60 18.23
N ASN A 340 26.51 -3.52 19.55
CA ASN A 340 25.66 -2.80 20.51
C ASN A 340 25.74 -1.28 20.37
N VAL A 341 26.67 -0.77 19.56
CA VAL A 341 26.73 0.65 19.19
C VAL A 341 25.47 1.06 18.41
N LEU A 342 24.90 0.16 17.60
CA LEU A 342 23.68 0.42 16.83
C LEU A 342 22.50 -0.51 17.12
N TYR A 343 22.72 -1.65 17.79
CA TYR A 343 21.63 -2.53 18.23
C TYR A 343 21.04 -2.08 19.57
N PRO A 344 19.83 -1.51 19.61
CA PRO A 344 19.18 -1.17 20.86
C PRO A 344 18.71 -2.43 21.61
N TRP A 345 18.52 -2.29 22.92
CA TRP A 345 17.83 -3.26 23.75
C TRP A 345 16.36 -3.42 23.30
N PRO A 346 15.75 -4.61 23.44
CA PRO A 346 16.30 -5.83 24.06
C PRO A 346 17.12 -6.74 23.14
N LEU A 347 17.22 -6.44 21.84
CA LEU A 347 17.94 -7.31 20.91
C LEU A 347 19.47 -7.18 21.01
N GLY A 348 19.99 -6.02 21.41
CA GLY A 348 21.44 -5.79 21.55
C GLY A 348 22.06 -6.32 22.85
N LEU A 349 21.26 -6.63 23.87
CA LEU A 349 21.77 -7.21 25.12
C LEU A 349 21.43 -8.70 25.12
N ARG A 350 22.40 -9.53 24.71
CA ARG A 350 22.26 -10.97 24.89
C ARG A 350 22.19 -11.25 26.39
N PRO A 351 21.33 -12.16 26.85
CA PRO A 351 21.19 -12.46 28.27
C PRO A 351 22.39 -13.30 28.76
N THR A 352 23.51 -12.61 28.94
CA THR A 352 24.56 -12.98 29.89
C THR A 352 24.31 -12.24 31.20
N THR A 353 25.10 -12.51 32.23
CA THR A 353 25.01 -11.76 33.48
C THR A 353 25.44 -10.31 33.28
N PHE A 354 24.87 -9.38 34.05
CA PHE A 354 25.33 -7.98 34.10
C PHE A 354 26.82 -7.90 34.45
N ALA A 355 27.32 -8.83 35.28
CA ALA A 355 28.74 -8.95 35.60
C ALA A 355 29.62 -9.05 34.33
N ALA A 356 29.23 -9.87 33.35
CA ALA A 356 29.97 -10.00 32.10
C ALA A 356 29.94 -8.74 31.22
N TYR A 357 28.94 -7.87 31.41
CA TYR A 357 28.86 -6.56 30.75
C TYR A 357 29.65 -5.48 31.51
N LEU A 358 29.79 -5.60 32.83
CA LEU A 358 30.60 -4.70 33.65
C LEU A 358 32.10 -4.85 33.37
N GLU A 359 32.55 -6.01 32.89
CA GLU A 359 33.93 -6.20 32.40
C GLU A 359 34.27 -5.31 31.19
N LYS A 360 33.27 -4.99 30.36
CA LYS A 360 33.41 -4.09 29.20
C LYS A 360 32.28 -3.05 29.20
N PRO A 361 32.34 -2.06 30.12
CA PRO A 361 31.20 -1.20 30.43
C PRO A 361 30.77 -0.33 29.25
N PHE A 362 31.67 -0.03 28.32
CA PHE A 362 31.36 0.74 27.12
C PHE A 362 30.17 0.18 26.33
N TYR A 363 30.11 -1.13 26.09
CA TYR A 363 29.04 -1.74 25.29
C TYR A 363 27.71 -1.80 26.04
N LEU A 364 27.74 -1.92 27.36
CA LEU A 364 26.57 -1.82 28.21
C LEU A 364 25.99 -0.41 28.14
N TRP A 365 26.84 0.60 28.37
CA TRP A 365 26.42 2.00 28.30
C TRP A 365 25.98 2.41 26.89
N ALA A 366 26.65 1.94 25.84
CA ALA A 366 26.23 2.19 24.46
C ALA A 366 24.81 1.64 24.18
N ALA A 367 24.52 0.41 24.62
CA ALA A 367 23.18 -0.18 24.49
C ALA A 367 22.12 0.58 25.31
N LEU A 368 22.44 0.95 26.56
CA LEU A 368 21.53 1.66 27.45
C LEU A 368 21.26 3.09 26.98
N ILE A 369 22.31 3.87 26.66
CA ILE A 369 22.18 5.23 26.12
C ILE A 369 21.47 5.18 24.76
N GLY A 370 21.83 4.23 23.91
CA GLY A 370 21.16 3.99 22.63
C GLY A 370 19.65 3.80 22.79
N THR A 371 19.23 3.03 23.80
CA THR A 371 17.82 2.64 23.97
C THR A 371 17.00 3.63 24.81
N LEU A 372 17.59 4.19 25.87
CA LEU A 372 16.92 5.05 26.85
C LEU A 372 17.06 6.55 26.53
N VAL A 373 18.01 6.93 25.67
CA VAL A 373 18.26 8.34 25.33
C VAL A 373 18.15 8.56 23.82
N ALA A 374 19.04 7.95 23.03
CA ALA A 374 19.13 8.23 21.59
C ALA A 374 17.85 7.81 20.84
N LEU A 375 17.34 6.60 21.09
CA LEU A 375 16.15 6.09 20.42
C LEU A 375 14.88 6.88 20.81
N PRO A 376 14.62 7.25 22.08
CA PRO A 376 13.56 8.19 22.44
C PRO A 376 13.65 9.54 21.74
N ILE A 377 14.84 10.12 21.62
CA ILE A 377 15.04 11.37 20.87
C ILE A 377 14.67 11.17 19.41
N VAL A 378 15.15 10.11 18.76
CA VAL A 378 14.80 9.79 17.37
C VAL A 378 13.29 9.58 17.22
N VAL A 379 12.66 8.85 18.14
CA VAL A 379 11.21 8.62 18.16
C VAL A 379 10.45 9.94 18.28
N GLN A 380 10.94 10.87 19.10
CA GLN A 380 10.30 12.16 19.32
C GLN A 380 10.21 13.01 18.05
N PHE A 381 11.27 13.06 17.25
CA PHE A 381 11.34 13.95 16.08
C PHE A 381 11.08 13.23 14.74
N HIS A 382 11.44 11.95 14.66
CA HIS A 382 11.45 11.17 13.42
C HIS A 382 10.60 9.91 13.48
N GLY A 383 9.96 9.65 14.62
CA GLY A 383 9.11 8.48 14.81
C GLY A 383 9.89 7.18 14.65
N LYS A 384 9.36 6.24 13.86
CA LYS A 384 9.94 4.90 13.68
C LYS A 384 11.01 4.79 12.59
N LYS A 385 11.57 5.92 12.13
CA LYS A 385 12.56 5.94 11.02
C LYS A 385 13.83 5.11 11.27
N PHE A 386 14.21 4.83 12.52
CA PHE A 386 15.31 3.89 12.83
C PHE A 386 15.15 2.54 12.08
N CYS A 387 13.92 2.02 11.98
CA CYS A 387 13.61 0.74 11.33
C CYS A 387 13.83 0.70 9.82
N THR A 388 14.03 1.86 9.20
CA THR A 388 14.14 2.01 7.74
C THR A 388 15.42 2.74 7.31
N TRP A 389 16.18 3.33 8.25
CA TRP A 389 17.44 4.01 7.96
C TRP A 389 18.67 3.33 8.55
N VAL A 390 18.53 2.59 9.67
CA VAL A 390 19.68 2.11 10.46
C VAL A 390 19.59 0.62 10.78
N CYS A 391 18.41 0.12 11.13
CA CYS A 391 18.23 -1.25 11.61
C CYS A 391 18.65 -2.31 10.57
N GLY A 392 19.51 -3.27 10.95
CA GLY A 392 19.97 -4.36 10.07
C GLY A 392 18.86 -5.31 9.61
N CYS A 393 17.94 -5.69 10.50
CA CYS A 393 16.73 -6.46 10.12
C CYS A 393 15.84 -5.64 9.17
N GLY A 394 15.76 -4.34 9.42
CA GLY A 394 15.08 -3.39 8.55
C GLY A 394 15.71 -3.31 7.17
N GLY A 395 17.04 -3.36 7.09
CA GLY A 395 17.82 -3.39 5.84
C GLY A 395 17.46 -4.57 4.96
N LEU A 396 17.44 -5.79 5.52
CA LEU A 396 17.04 -6.98 4.77
C LEU A 396 15.59 -6.88 4.29
N ALA A 397 14.67 -6.41 5.14
CA ALA A 397 13.27 -6.23 4.81
C ALA A 397 13.03 -5.21 3.67
N GLU A 398 13.83 -4.14 3.60
CA GLU A 398 13.69 -3.03 2.62
C GLU A 398 14.45 -3.29 1.31
N THR A 399 15.34 -4.28 1.32
CA THR A 399 16.14 -4.63 0.14
C THR A 399 15.60 -5.92 -0.46
N LEU A 400 15.81 -7.04 0.22
CA LEU A 400 15.29 -8.32 -0.20
C LEU A 400 13.76 -8.32 -0.15
N GLY A 401 13.15 -7.87 0.96
CA GLY A 401 11.69 -7.92 1.16
C GLY A 401 10.84 -6.97 0.30
N ASP A 402 11.47 -6.01 -0.37
CA ASP A 402 10.87 -4.92 -1.14
C ASP A 402 9.85 -5.37 -2.24
N PRO A 403 10.10 -6.45 -3.01
CA PRO A 403 9.17 -6.94 -4.03
C PRO A 403 7.83 -7.43 -3.45
N TRP A 404 7.85 -8.00 -2.24
CA TRP A 404 6.69 -8.67 -1.63
C TRP A 404 5.85 -7.76 -0.74
N ARG A 405 6.13 -6.45 -0.70
CA ARG A 405 5.43 -5.50 0.20
C ARG A 405 3.92 -5.46 0.03
N HIS A 406 3.41 -5.78 -1.16
CA HIS A 406 1.99 -5.73 -1.47
C HIS A 406 1.19 -6.78 -0.69
N TYR A 407 1.85 -7.85 -0.22
CA TYR A 407 1.30 -8.89 0.65
C TYR A 407 1.19 -8.49 2.13
N SER A 408 1.64 -7.28 2.48
CA SER A 408 1.53 -6.79 3.86
C SER A 408 0.06 -6.81 4.31
N PRO A 409 -0.26 -7.49 5.42
CA PRO A 409 -1.64 -7.72 5.83
C PRO A 409 -2.35 -6.40 6.18
N LYS A 410 -3.48 -6.12 5.54
CA LYS A 410 -4.26 -4.86 5.69
C LYS A 410 -5.59 -5.11 6.40
N GLY A 411 -6.24 -4.03 6.85
CA GLY A 411 -7.58 -4.07 7.43
C GLY A 411 -7.62 -4.13 8.97
N THR A 412 -8.83 -3.97 9.52
CA THR A 412 -9.06 -3.73 10.95
C THR A 412 -8.69 -4.91 11.85
N ILE A 413 -8.89 -6.15 11.38
CA ILE A 413 -8.48 -7.37 12.10
C ILE A 413 -6.96 -7.38 12.29
N ASN A 414 -6.21 -7.03 11.25
CA ASN A 414 -4.75 -6.98 11.29
C ASN A 414 -4.25 -5.81 12.14
N THR A 415 -4.93 -4.67 12.13
CA THR A 415 -4.65 -3.57 13.08
C THR A 415 -4.84 -4.01 14.54
N LYS A 416 -5.87 -4.80 14.86
CA LYS A 416 -6.06 -5.33 16.23
C LYS A 416 -4.91 -6.25 16.66
N ARG A 417 -4.32 -7.01 15.72
CA ARG A 417 -3.18 -7.90 15.98
C ARG A 417 -1.88 -7.15 16.28
N GLU A 418 -1.77 -5.85 16.01
CA GLU A 418 -0.57 -5.07 16.36
C GLU A 418 -0.26 -5.08 17.87
N LYS A 419 -1.26 -5.35 18.71
CA LYS A 419 -1.11 -5.45 20.17
C LYS A 419 -0.19 -6.59 20.63
N TRP A 420 -0.01 -7.65 19.81
CA TRP A 420 0.89 -8.76 20.13
C TRP A 420 2.34 -8.29 20.33
N ILE A 421 2.72 -7.14 19.79
CA ILE A 421 4.07 -6.57 19.94
C ILE A 421 4.42 -6.30 21.40
N TYR A 422 3.45 -5.88 22.21
CA TYR A 422 3.69 -5.57 23.63
C TYR A 422 3.91 -6.84 24.46
N LEU A 423 3.35 -7.98 24.06
CA LEU A 423 3.62 -9.26 24.70
C LEU A 423 5.07 -9.69 24.46
N VAL A 424 5.55 -9.55 23.23
CA VAL A 424 6.96 -9.85 22.90
C VAL A 424 7.92 -8.87 23.58
N THR A 425 7.62 -7.56 23.56
CA THR A 425 8.42 -6.56 24.28
C THR A 425 8.45 -6.84 25.79
N GLY A 426 7.32 -7.17 26.41
CA GLY A 426 7.26 -7.51 27.82
C GLY A 426 8.06 -8.77 28.16
N PHE A 427 7.89 -9.83 27.38
CA PHE A 427 8.63 -11.08 27.55
C PHE A 427 10.15 -10.87 27.43
N THR A 428 10.59 -10.21 26.35
CA THR A 428 12.02 -9.91 26.14
C THR A 428 12.56 -9.04 27.28
N ALA A 429 11.83 -8.01 27.71
CA ALA A 429 12.26 -7.16 28.82
C ALA A 429 12.45 -7.93 30.13
N VAL A 430 11.46 -8.72 30.53
CA VAL A 430 11.51 -9.53 31.76
C VAL A 430 12.64 -10.55 31.68
N SER A 431 12.79 -11.24 30.55
CA SER A 431 13.85 -12.23 30.36
C SER A 431 15.26 -11.61 30.42
N THR A 432 15.48 -10.44 29.82
CA THR A 432 16.77 -9.74 29.91
C THR A 432 17.10 -9.36 31.36
N VAL A 433 16.12 -8.89 32.14
CA VAL A 433 16.33 -8.54 33.56
C VAL A 433 16.64 -9.79 34.38
N LEU A 434 15.83 -10.84 34.27
CA LEU A 434 16.00 -12.06 35.06
C LEU A 434 17.33 -12.77 34.75
N VAL A 435 17.70 -12.92 33.48
CA VAL A 435 19.00 -13.53 33.16
C VAL A 435 20.17 -12.58 33.45
N GLY A 436 20.00 -11.27 33.27
CA GLY A 436 21.00 -10.27 33.62
C GLY A 436 21.41 -10.33 35.09
N PHE A 437 20.46 -10.55 36.00
CA PHE A 437 20.74 -10.74 37.43
C PHE A 437 21.14 -12.17 37.81
N GLY A 438 21.26 -13.08 36.85
CA GLY A 438 21.77 -14.43 37.08
C GLY A 438 20.76 -15.44 37.64
N TYR A 439 19.45 -15.18 37.51
CA TYR A 439 18.43 -16.14 37.94
C TYR A 439 18.40 -17.39 37.03
N ASP A 440 18.63 -18.60 37.59
CA ASP A 440 18.58 -19.89 36.86
C ASP A 440 17.15 -20.45 36.80
N LEU A 441 16.24 -19.70 36.16
CA LEU A 441 14.88 -20.17 35.91
C LEU A 441 14.87 -21.25 34.83
N ARG A 442 14.11 -22.33 35.08
CA ARG A 442 13.87 -23.39 34.09
C ARG A 442 12.42 -23.38 33.64
N LEU A 443 12.20 -23.32 32.33
CA LEU A 443 10.88 -23.41 31.70
C LEU A 443 10.91 -24.59 30.74
N PHE A 444 9.93 -25.50 30.84
CA PHE A 444 9.85 -26.72 30.03
C PHE A 444 11.15 -27.58 30.09
N GLY A 445 11.84 -27.58 31.24
CA GLY A 445 13.09 -28.31 31.45
C GLY A 445 14.34 -27.63 30.88
N LEU A 446 14.22 -26.51 30.16
CA LEU A 446 15.34 -25.74 29.60
C LEU A 446 15.66 -24.51 30.47
N ARG A 447 16.95 -24.16 30.58
CA ARG A 447 17.37 -22.89 31.19
C ARG A 447 16.80 -21.71 30.41
N LEU A 448 16.37 -20.66 31.11
CA LEU A 448 15.82 -19.45 30.51
C LEU A 448 16.76 -18.80 29.48
N SER A 449 18.08 -18.86 29.70
CA SER A 449 19.09 -18.37 28.75
C SER A 449 19.08 -19.13 27.42
N ILE A 450 18.94 -20.47 27.47
CA ILE A 450 18.85 -21.32 26.28
C ILE A 450 17.51 -21.09 25.57
N LEU A 451 16.42 -21.03 26.34
CA LEU A 451 15.09 -20.75 25.79
C LEU A 451 15.04 -19.36 25.13
N TYR A 452 15.69 -18.36 25.73
CA TYR A 452 15.86 -17.05 25.14
C TYR A 452 16.66 -17.13 23.84
N ASP A 453 17.84 -17.74 23.84
CA ASP A 453 18.67 -17.81 22.64
C ASP A 453 17.99 -18.65 21.53
N LEU A 454 17.08 -19.58 21.85
CA LEU A 454 16.28 -20.29 20.85
C LEU A 454 15.08 -19.44 20.38
N THR A 455 14.42 -18.74 21.27
CA THR A 455 13.25 -17.94 20.92
C THR A 455 13.67 -16.69 20.16
N VAL A 456 14.63 -15.92 20.69
CA VAL A 456 15.06 -14.64 20.12
C VAL A 456 15.91 -14.85 18.86
N ASP A 457 16.93 -15.69 18.91
CA ASP A 457 17.86 -15.78 17.77
C ASP A 457 17.32 -16.65 16.62
N LEU A 458 16.71 -17.81 16.94
CA LEU A 458 16.24 -18.77 15.93
C LEU A 458 14.82 -18.43 15.45
N ALA A 459 13.86 -18.23 16.37
CA ALA A 459 12.49 -17.93 15.94
C ALA A 459 12.32 -16.46 15.51
N LEU A 460 12.67 -15.51 16.36
CA LEU A 460 12.33 -14.09 16.18
C LEU A 460 13.25 -13.33 15.20
N ILE A 461 14.54 -13.67 15.09
CA ILE A 461 15.49 -12.97 14.20
C ILE A 461 15.69 -13.72 12.87
N ALA A 462 15.67 -15.06 12.88
CA ALA A 462 15.97 -15.87 11.69
C ALA A 462 14.73 -16.40 10.96
N ILE A 463 13.98 -17.34 11.57
CA ILE A 463 12.89 -18.06 10.89
C ILE A 463 11.72 -17.13 10.55
N ILE A 464 11.17 -16.44 11.56
CA ILE A 464 9.95 -15.64 11.40
C ILE A 464 10.16 -14.49 10.42
N PRO A 465 11.22 -13.66 10.51
CA PRO A 465 11.38 -12.57 9.55
C PRO A 465 11.66 -13.09 8.14
N VAL A 466 12.68 -13.94 7.95
CA VAL A 466 13.13 -14.32 6.61
C VAL A 466 12.12 -15.20 5.88
N ALA A 467 11.50 -16.17 6.57
CA ALA A 467 10.51 -17.02 5.93
C ALA A 467 9.20 -16.29 5.65
N MET A 468 8.79 -15.32 6.49
CA MET A 468 7.51 -14.62 6.30
C MET A 468 7.57 -13.50 5.26
N TYR A 469 8.74 -12.96 4.91
CA TYR A 469 8.85 -11.84 3.96
C TYR A 469 8.23 -12.16 2.60
N PHE A 470 8.43 -13.38 2.10
CA PHE A 470 7.91 -13.81 0.80
C PHE A 470 6.38 -13.92 0.75
N PHE A 471 5.72 -14.02 1.90
CA PHE A 471 4.28 -14.33 1.98
C PHE A 471 3.43 -13.25 2.64
N LEU A 472 3.97 -12.54 3.61
CA LEU A 472 3.27 -11.51 4.38
C LEU A 472 3.92 -10.14 4.25
N GLY A 473 4.90 -10.00 3.35
CA GLY A 473 5.63 -8.75 3.11
C GLY A 473 6.77 -8.51 4.11
N GLY A 474 7.72 -7.66 3.68
CA GLY A 474 9.01 -7.46 4.35
C GLY A 474 8.95 -6.91 5.78
N LYS A 475 7.91 -6.18 6.20
CA LYS A 475 7.87 -5.53 7.53
C LYS A 475 6.82 -6.10 8.49
N THR A 476 6.30 -7.29 8.20
CA THR A 476 5.35 -7.98 9.11
C THR A 476 5.97 -8.24 10.48
N TRP A 477 7.25 -8.63 10.53
CA TRP A 477 8.02 -8.73 11.78
C TRP A 477 8.03 -7.42 12.57
N CYS A 478 8.42 -6.32 11.93
CA CYS A 478 8.49 -4.99 12.54
C CYS A 478 7.14 -4.50 13.07
N ARG A 479 6.03 -4.96 12.47
CA ARG A 479 4.67 -4.57 12.88
C ARG A 479 4.14 -5.34 14.08
N TYR A 480 4.40 -6.64 14.17
CA TYR A 480 3.72 -7.50 15.14
C TYR A 480 4.59 -8.00 16.29
N TRP A 481 5.90 -8.12 16.09
CA TRP A 481 6.73 -8.89 17.03
C TRP A 481 8.10 -8.28 17.33
N CYS A 482 8.54 -7.24 16.62
CA CYS A 482 9.82 -6.59 16.92
C CYS A 482 9.77 -5.89 18.30
N PRO A 483 10.56 -6.33 19.29
CA PRO A 483 10.47 -5.79 20.63
C PRO A 483 10.99 -4.35 20.72
N VAL A 484 11.95 -3.97 19.86
CA VAL A 484 12.44 -2.59 19.72
C VAL A 484 11.33 -1.66 19.25
N VAL A 485 10.51 -2.08 18.28
CA VAL A 485 9.36 -1.28 17.83
C VAL A 485 8.30 -1.18 18.91
N GLY A 486 8.07 -2.23 19.70
CA GLY A 486 7.18 -2.16 20.86
C GLY A 486 7.66 -1.13 21.89
N TRP A 487 8.98 -1.08 22.18
CA TRP A 487 9.58 -0.01 22.99
C TRP A 487 9.37 1.38 22.37
N MET A 488 9.64 1.55 21.07
CA MET A 488 9.40 2.82 20.37
C MET A 488 7.94 3.26 20.44
N ASN A 489 6.98 2.33 20.36
CA ASN A 489 5.56 2.62 20.51
C ASN A 489 5.23 3.10 21.94
N LEU A 490 5.80 2.47 22.98
CA LEU A 490 5.59 2.89 24.36
C LEU A 490 6.09 4.32 24.59
N VAL A 491 7.27 4.64 24.09
CA VAL A 491 7.89 5.97 24.23
C VAL A 491 7.17 7.01 23.37
N GLY A 492 6.87 6.67 22.11
CA GLY A 492 6.49 7.62 21.06
C GLY A 492 5.01 7.86 20.83
N LYS A 493 4.12 6.98 21.32
CA LYS A 493 2.69 7.03 20.94
C LYS A 493 1.99 8.35 21.24
N LYS A 494 2.39 9.04 22.32
CA LYS A 494 1.80 10.33 22.71
C LYS A 494 2.76 11.51 22.61
N THR A 495 4.05 11.24 22.42
CA THR A 495 5.11 12.25 22.51
C THR A 495 5.64 12.63 21.13
N SER A 496 5.63 11.68 20.18
CA SER A 496 6.22 11.85 18.86
C SER A 496 5.54 12.96 18.05
N ARG A 497 6.36 13.82 17.44
CA ARG A 497 5.95 14.88 16.51
C ARG A 497 5.91 14.39 15.06
N PHE A 498 6.27 13.13 14.82
CA PHE A 498 6.27 12.55 13.49
C PHE A 498 4.84 12.35 12.98
N GLN A 499 4.56 12.93 11.83
CA GLN A 499 3.30 12.73 11.12
C GLN A 499 3.50 12.79 9.61
N VAL A 500 2.61 12.12 8.90
CA VAL A 500 2.38 12.27 7.46
C VAL A 500 1.03 12.95 7.30
N SER A 501 1.02 14.13 6.68
CA SER A 501 -0.21 14.86 6.38
C SER A 501 -0.72 14.48 5.00
N ALA A 502 -2.03 14.64 4.81
CA ALA A 502 -2.68 14.37 3.55
C ALA A 502 -3.52 15.57 3.09
N ASP A 503 -3.38 15.91 1.81
CA ASP A 503 -4.18 16.91 1.14
C ASP A 503 -5.32 16.23 0.36
N ARG A 504 -6.50 16.19 0.97
CA ARG A 504 -7.69 15.55 0.40
C ARG A 504 -8.05 16.09 -0.98
N LYS A 505 -7.85 17.39 -1.25
CA LYS A 505 -8.25 18.04 -2.52
C LYS A 505 -7.57 17.37 -3.73
N ARG A 506 -6.39 16.78 -3.54
CA ARG A 506 -5.61 16.10 -4.58
C ARG A 506 -5.83 14.58 -4.62
N CYS A 507 -6.61 14.01 -3.70
CA CYS A 507 -6.80 12.57 -3.63
C CYS A 507 -7.72 12.06 -4.73
N ILE A 508 -7.29 10.98 -5.41
CA ILE A 508 -8.02 10.32 -6.48
C ILE A 508 -8.38 8.87 -6.15
N THR A 509 -8.18 8.45 -4.89
CA THR A 509 -8.57 7.11 -4.40
C THR A 509 -8.00 5.93 -5.20
N CYS A 510 -6.84 6.10 -5.86
CA CYS A 510 -6.21 5.05 -6.68
C CYS A 510 -5.64 3.86 -5.87
N GLY A 511 -5.56 3.95 -4.55
CA GLY A 511 -5.06 2.87 -3.69
C GLY A 511 -3.55 2.59 -3.74
N MET A 512 -2.77 3.36 -4.49
CA MET A 512 -1.32 3.16 -4.62
C MET A 512 -0.58 3.25 -3.28
N CYS A 513 -0.97 4.20 -2.43
CA CYS A 513 -0.37 4.36 -1.11
C CYS A 513 -0.60 3.15 -0.19
N ASP A 514 -1.77 2.50 -0.29
CA ASP A 514 -2.06 1.26 0.45
C ASP A 514 -1.30 0.09 -0.13
N ARG A 515 -1.30 -0.05 -1.46
CA ARG A 515 -0.62 -1.14 -2.17
C ARG A 515 0.86 -1.20 -1.81
N TYR A 516 1.54 -0.06 -1.79
CA TYR A 516 2.98 0.03 -1.54
C TYR A 516 3.35 0.23 -0.06
N CYS A 517 2.38 0.25 0.86
CA CYS A 517 2.70 0.36 2.29
C CYS A 517 3.30 -0.95 2.83
N GLU A 518 4.59 -0.93 3.18
CA GLU A 518 5.33 -2.10 3.64
C GLU A 518 4.89 -2.63 4.99
N VAL A 519 4.34 -1.77 5.83
CA VAL A 519 3.77 -2.14 7.13
C VAL A 519 2.27 -2.33 7.04
N GLY A 520 1.65 -2.22 5.86
CA GLY A 520 0.21 -2.44 5.69
C GLY A 520 -0.70 -1.47 6.45
N VAL A 521 -0.27 -0.21 6.62
CA VAL A 521 -1.13 0.89 7.08
C VAL A 521 -2.15 1.20 5.97
N PRO A 522 -3.45 1.38 6.30
CA PRO A 522 -4.46 1.84 5.34
C PRO A 522 -4.30 3.35 5.09
N VAL A 523 -3.21 3.75 4.45
CA VAL A 523 -2.85 5.13 4.10
C VAL A 523 -3.97 5.85 3.33
N MET A 524 -4.64 5.17 2.40
CA MET A 524 -5.71 5.75 1.58
C MET A 524 -6.87 6.22 2.45
N ARG A 525 -7.18 5.50 3.54
CA ARG A 525 -8.22 5.92 4.50
C ARG A 525 -7.92 7.30 5.09
N PHE A 526 -6.67 7.57 5.44
CA PHE A 526 -6.26 8.88 5.95
C PHE A 526 -6.28 9.93 4.82
N ALA A 527 -5.81 9.55 3.63
CA ALA A 527 -5.76 10.43 2.47
C ALA A 527 -7.14 10.94 2.02
N VAL A 528 -8.13 10.05 1.93
CA VAL A 528 -9.51 10.39 1.54
C VAL A 528 -10.18 11.27 2.59
N LYS A 529 -9.82 11.11 3.86
CA LYS A 529 -10.35 11.95 4.95
C LYS A 529 -9.64 13.29 5.07
N GLY A 530 -8.43 13.43 4.54
CA GLY A 530 -7.57 14.59 4.81
C GLY A 530 -7.01 14.59 6.24
N GLU A 531 -6.95 13.41 6.87
CA GLU A 531 -6.40 13.23 8.21
C GLU A 531 -4.90 12.96 8.13
N SER A 532 -4.12 13.46 9.09
CA SER A 532 -2.74 13.04 9.24
C SER A 532 -2.64 11.69 9.94
N PHE A 533 -1.58 10.94 9.65
CA PHE A 533 -1.26 9.71 10.36
C PHE A 533 0.18 9.71 10.87
N GLY A 534 0.33 9.24 12.10
CA GLY A 534 1.59 9.24 12.83
C GLY A 534 1.72 8.00 13.70
N MET A 535 2.50 8.09 14.78
CA MET A 535 2.68 6.99 15.75
C MET A 535 1.50 6.80 16.70
N ASP A 536 0.67 7.82 16.86
CA ASP A 536 -0.50 7.86 17.74
C ASP A 536 -1.66 7.01 17.19
N ASN A 537 -1.85 7.04 15.86
CA ASN A 537 -3.01 6.48 15.18
C ASN A 537 -2.67 5.41 14.11
N SER A 538 -1.38 5.12 13.89
CA SER A 538 -0.94 4.15 12.88
C SER A 538 0.38 3.44 13.22
N SER A 539 0.66 2.34 12.51
CA SER A 539 1.93 1.62 12.59
C SER A 539 3.02 2.15 11.64
N CYS A 540 2.88 3.38 11.11
CA CYS A 540 3.80 3.97 10.14
C CYS A 540 5.26 3.98 10.63
N ILE A 541 6.18 3.49 9.79
CA ILE A 541 7.63 3.50 10.03
C ILE A 541 8.36 4.68 9.39
N GLY A 542 7.64 5.55 8.68
CA GLY A 542 8.23 6.73 8.04
C GLY A 542 9.14 6.43 6.85
N CYS A 543 8.90 5.33 6.14
CA CYS A 543 9.65 4.97 4.93
C CYS A 543 9.48 5.97 3.78
N GLY A 544 8.31 6.60 3.66
CA GLY A 544 8.04 7.62 2.63
C GLY A 544 7.68 7.07 1.25
N ILE A 545 7.63 5.74 1.07
CA ILE A 545 7.25 5.13 -0.21
C ILE A 545 5.85 5.56 -0.65
N CYS A 546 4.87 5.59 0.27
CA CYS A 546 3.51 6.04 -0.04
C CYS A 546 3.45 7.48 -0.57
N ILE A 547 4.37 8.34 -0.13
CA ILE A 547 4.51 9.72 -0.63
C ILE A 547 5.07 9.69 -2.05
N GLN A 548 6.12 8.91 -2.30
CA GLN A 548 6.76 8.84 -3.61
C GLN A 548 5.89 8.21 -4.70
N VAL A 549 5.11 7.17 -4.38
CA VAL A 549 4.25 6.49 -5.37
C VAL A 549 2.92 7.19 -5.59
N CYS A 550 2.62 8.24 -4.82
CA CYS A 550 1.35 8.96 -4.96
C CYS A 550 1.36 9.75 -6.27
N PRO A 551 0.48 9.44 -7.24
CA PRO A 551 0.52 10.11 -8.54
C PRO A 551 0.22 11.61 -8.41
N THR A 552 -0.64 12.02 -7.46
CA THR A 552 -1.13 13.39 -7.28
C THR A 552 -0.50 14.13 -6.09
N ASP A 553 0.55 13.58 -5.49
CA ASP A 553 1.32 14.19 -4.37
C ASP A 553 0.47 14.57 -3.15
N VAL A 554 -0.54 13.77 -2.84
CA VAL A 554 -1.46 13.97 -1.72
C VAL A 554 -0.75 13.98 -0.37
N LEU A 555 0.31 13.17 -0.24
CA LEU A 555 0.93 12.86 1.04
C LEU A 555 2.25 13.60 1.19
N GLN A 556 2.58 14.01 2.41
CA GLN A 556 3.89 14.56 2.74
C GLN A 556 4.26 14.36 4.20
N PHE A 557 5.55 14.40 4.51
CA PHE A 557 6.02 14.45 5.89
C PHE A 557 5.74 15.82 6.51
N GLY A 558 5.39 15.82 7.81
CA GLY A 558 5.13 17.05 8.55
C GLY A 558 3.70 17.58 8.38
N PRO A 559 3.43 18.82 8.85
CA PRO A 559 2.10 19.42 8.81
C PRO A 559 1.59 19.63 7.37
N PRO A 560 0.27 19.76 7.16
CA PRO A 560 -0.31 19.99 5.83
C PRO A 560 0.21 21.29 5.18
N ARG A 561 0.32 21.31 3.84
CA ARG A 561 0.73 22.50 3.06
C ARG A 561 -0.25 23.64 3.30
N ARG A 562 0.27 24.87 3.42
CA ARG A 562 -0.57 26.08 3.34
C ARG A 562 -0.90 26.37 1.88
N GLU A 563 -2.12 26.82 1.62
CA GLU A 563 -2.59 27.21 0.28
C GLU A 563 -1.67 28.31 -0.29
N GLY A 564 -1.17 28.12 -1.51
CA GLY A 564 -0.24 29.05 -2.18
C GLY A 564 1.26 28.83 -1.94
N GLN A 565 1.68 27.84 -1.13
CA GLN A 565 3.12 27.52 -1.00
C GLN A 565 3.64 26.73 -2.22
N PRO A 566 4.73 27.17 -2.88
CA PRO A 566 5.38 26.40 -3.94
C PRO A 566 5.90 25.07 -3.40
N VAL A 567 6.12 24.11 -4.31
CA VAL A 567 6.46 22.69 -4.03
C VAL A 567 7.82 22.50 -3.30
N PHE A 568 8.49 23.56 -2.85
CA PHE A 568 9.90 23.51 -2.47
C PHE A 568 10.24 23.58 -0.98
N ARG A 569 11.23 22.73 -0.67
CA ARG A 569 12.16 22.67 0.48
C ARG A 569 11.59 22.23 1.84
N ILE A 570 11.77 20.94 2.14
CA ILE A 570 12.14 20.50 3.49
C ILE A 570 13.42 19.67 3.39
N LEU A 571 14.56 20.37 3.40
CA LEU A 571 15.77 19.89 4.07
C LEU A 571 15.96 20.81 5.28
N ARG A 572 15.46 20.37 6.43
CA ARG A 572 16.07 20.57 7.75
C ARG A 572 15.77 19.36 8.59
#